data_AF-A0A8H3IQS8-F1
#
_entry.id   AF-A0A8H3IQS8-F1
#
_cell.length_a   1.000
_cell.length_b   1.000
_cell.length_c   1.000
_cell.angle_alpha   90.00
_cell.angle_beta   90.00
_cell.angle_gamma   90.00
#
_symmetry.space_group_name_H-M   'P 1'
#
loop_
_entity.id
_entity.type
_entity.pdbx_description
1 polymer ?
#
loop_
_entity_poly.entity_id
_entity_poly.type
_entity_poly.pdbx_seq_one_letter_code
_entity_poly.pdbx_strand_id
1 'polypeptide(L)'
;MTKDARDILIDCCVEFISLVSSEANDIMERESKKTISPEHVGDALKELGFPEYVQEVLATAGDQKEQLKSREKKTSKMDQSGLSQEELEAKQRELFQMATDKYNQGPAE
;
A
#
# COMPACT_ATOMS: atom_id res chain seq x y z
N MET A 1 -14.17 31.29 -1.08
CA MET A 1 -12.71 31.45 -1.28
C MET A 1 -12.50 32.05 -2.67
N THR A 2 -11.77 33.14 -2.78
CA THR A 2 -11.43 33.73 -4.08
C THR A 2 -10.47 32.80 -4.83
N LYS A 3 -10.38 32.93 -6.15
CA LYS A 3 -9.46 32.14 -6.97
C LYS A 3 -8.01 32.32 -6.48
N ASP A 4 -7.61 33.55 -6.24
CA ASP A 4 -6.27 33.90 -5.78
C ASP A 4 -5.92 33.24 -4.44
N ALA A 5 -6.87 33.19 -3.50
CA ALA A 5 -6.66 32.51 -2.21
C ALA A 5 -6.52 30.98 -2.38
N ARG A 6 -7.16 30.39 -3.40
CA ARG A 6 -6.99 28.97 -3.73
C ARG A 6 -5.60 28.69 -4.25
N ASP A 7 -5.13 29.52 -5.17
CA ASP A 7 -3.85 29.33 -5.84
C ASP A 7 -2.70 29.45 -4.81
N ILE A 8 -2.78 30.42 -3.90
CA ILE A 8 -1.83 30.54 -2.77
C ILE A 8 -1.83 29.28 -1.88
N LEU A 9 -3.00 28.75 -1.53
CA LEU A 9 -3.06 27.54 -0.70
C LEU A 9 -2.43 26.33 -1.39
N ILE A 10 -2.59 26.21 -2.71
CA ILE A 10 -1.96 25.15 -3.50
C ILE A 10 -0.44 25.30 -3.44
N ASP A 11 0.07 26.51 -3.65
CA ASP A 11 1.51 26.79 -3.60
C ASP A 11 2.07 26.47 -2.20
N CYS A 12 1.36 26.87 -1.13
CA CYS A 12 1.75 26.53 0.24
C CYS A 12 1.77 25.00 0.49
N CYS A 13 0.82 24.25 -0.07
CA CYS A 13 0.83 22.79 0.06
C CYS A 13 2.04 22.15 -0.64
N VAL A 14 2.42 22.66 -1.81
CA VAL A 14 3.60 22.17 -2.55
C VAL A 14 4.89 22.50 -1.79
N GLU A 15 4.97 23.73 -1.25
CA GLU A 15 6.10 24.15 -0.42
C GLU A 15 6.19 23.32 0.86
N PHE A 16 5.07 23.04 1.53
CA PHE A 16 5.02 22.19 2.71
C PHE A 16 5.57 20.78 2.44
N ILE A 17 5.16 20.16 1.33
CA ILE A 17 5.69 18.84 0.93
C ILE A 17 7.21 18.92 0.73
N SER A 18 7.68 19.97 0.07
CA SER A 18 9.11 20.17 -0.22
C SER A 18 9.92 20.37 1.07
N LEU A 19 9.39 21.17 2.01
CA LEU A 19 10.00 21.41 3.32
C LEU A 19 10.14 20.11 4.12
N VAL A 20 9.03 19.37 4.29
CA VAL A 20 9.04 18.10 5.03
C VAL A 20 9.96 17.08 4.37
N SER A 21 9.99 17.04 3.03
CA SER A 21 10.86 16.12 2.29
C SER A 21 12.34 16.46 2.48
N SER A 22 12.70 17.75 2.51
CA SER A 22 14.07 18.20 2.77
C SER A 22 14.51 17.82 4.18
N GLU A 23 13.70 18.13 5.20
CA GLU A 23 14.02 17.83 6.60
C GLU A 23 14.12 16.31 6.84
N ALA A 24 13.20 15.52 6.25
CA ALA A 24 13.25 14.06 6.33
C ALA A 24 14.49 13.47 5.62
N ASN A 25 14.95 14.12 4.55
CA ASN A 25 16.19 13.74 3.88
C ASN A 25 17.41 14.02 4.76
N ASP A 26 17.47 15.20 5.38
CA ASP A 26 18.57 15.59 6.27
C ASP A 26 18.67 14.65 7.49
N ILE A 27 17.53 14.25 8.07
CA ILE A 27 17.48 13.24 9.14
C ILE A 27 17.96 11.88 8.64
N MET A 28 17.50 11.45 7.46
CA MET A 28 17.91 10.17 6.85
C MET A 28 19.43 10.12 6.60
N GLU A 29 20.02 11.22 6.12
CA GLU A 29 21.45 11.37 5.91
C GLU A 29 22.22 11.36 7.24
N ARG A 30 21.71 12.07 8.26
CA ARG A 30 22.26 12.08 9.63
C ARG A 30 22.32 10.68 10.24
N GLU A 31 21.34 9.83 9.92
CA GLU A 31 21.29 8.42 10.32
C GLU A 31 22.09 7.47 9.41
N SER A 32 22.81 7.98 8.40
CA SER A 32 23.59 7.20 7.44
C SER A 32 22.78 6.13 6.69
N LYS A 33 21.49 6.40 6.43
CA LYS A 33 20.62 5.55 5.62
C LYS A 33 20.66 5.99 4.15
N LYS A 34 19.96 5.27 3.28
CA LYS A 34 19.85 5.57 1.83
C LYS A 34 18.40 5.68 1.34
N THR A 35 17.45 5.44 2.23
CA THR A 35 16.02 5.44 1.93
C THR A 35 15.31 6.17 3.04
N ILE A 36 14.45 7.13 2.68
CA ILE A 36 13.60 7.82 3.63
C ILE A 36 12.55 6.84 4.13
N SER A 37 12.47 6.66 5.45
CA SER A 37 11.50 5.80 6.12
C SER A 37 10.35 6.66 6.68
N PRO A 38 9.18 6.07 6.97
CA PRO A 38 8.08 6.78 7.64
C PRO A 38 8.50 7.42 8.97
N GLU A 39 9.45 6.81 9.67
CA GLU A 39 10.00 7.33 10.92
C GLU A 39 10.76 8.64 10.70
N HIS A 40 11.54 8.77 9.62
CA HIS A 40 12.23 10.03 9.31
C HIS A 40 11.23 11.18 9.02
N VAL A 41 10.11 10.86 8.37
CA VAL A 41 9.02 11.84 8.14
C VAL A 41 8.37 12.23 9.47
N GLY A 42 8.15 11.27 10.37
CA GLY A 42 7.65 11.53 11.71
C GLY A 42 8.57 12.43 12.53
N ASP A 43 9.88 12.25 12.44
CA ASP A 43 10.85 13.09 13.15
C ASP A 43 11.00 14.47 12.50
N ALA A 44 10.97 14.56 11.17
CA ALA A 44 10.92 15.84 10.46
C ALA A 44 9.72 16.69 10.90
N LEU A 45 8.53 16.09 11.03
CA LEU A 45 7.34 16.79 11.52
C LEU A 45 7.52 17.28 12.96
N LYS A 46 8.24 16.55 13.82
CA LYS A 46 8.56 17.03 15.18
C LYS A 46 9.55 18.20 15.15
N GLU A 47 10.62 18.10 14.38
CA GLU A 47 11.65 19.16 14.25
C GLU A 47 11.04 20.45 13.66
N LEU A 48 10.08 20.33 12.74
CA LEU A 48 9.33 21.44 12.14
C LEU A 48 8.20 22.00 13.03
N GLY A 49 7.92 21.40 14.18
CA GLY A 49 6.93 21.89 15.15
C GLY A 49 5.49 21.43 14.92
N PHE A 50 5.29 20.27 14.27
CA PHE A 50 4.00 19.61 14.04
C PHE A 50 3.89 18.22 14.72
N PRO A 51 4.18 18.09 16.03
CA PRO A 51 4.15 16.79 16.72
C PRO A 51 2.77 16.11 16.70
N GLU A 52 1.69 16.88 16.60
CA GLU A 52 0.31 16.39 16.55
C GLU A 52 0.01 15.54 15.31
N TYR A 53 0.73 15.73 14.19
CA TYR A 53 0.51 14.97 12.95
C TYR A 53 1.21 13.61 12.96
N VAL A 54 2.20 13.42 13.81
CA VAL A 54 3.06 12.22 13.82
C VAL A 54 2.25 10.95 14.03
N GLN A 55 1.28 10.97 14.95
CA GLN A 55 0.49 9.78 15.27
C GLN A 55 -0.31 9.29 14.05
N GLU A 56 -0.97 10.20 13.36
CA GLU A 56 -1.81 9.87 12.20
C GLU A 56 -0.97 9.42 10.99
N VAL A 57 0.19 10.06 10.78
CA VAL A 57 1.14 9.69 9.72
C VAL A 57 1.68 8.27 9.94
N LEU A 58 2.13 7.95 11.16
CA LEU A 58 2.68 6.63 11.47
C LEU A 58 1.60 5.53 11.46
N ALA A 59 0.38 5.85 11.91
CA ALA A 59 -0.75 4.93 11.80
C ALA A 59 -1.06 4.59 10.33
N THR A 60 -1.13 5.61 9.47
CA THR A 60 -1.37 5.44 8.03
C THR A 60 -0.27 4.59 7.37
N ALA A 61 1.00 4.81 7.73
CA ALA A 61 2.11 3.98 7.25
C ALA A 61 1.99 2.52 7.71
N GLY A 62 1.51 2.28 8.94
CA GLY A 62 1.19 0.96 9.46
C GLY A 62 0.13 0.24 8.63
N ASP A 63 -0.98 0.91 8.35
CA ASP A 63 -2.08 0.38 7.54
C ASP A 63 -1.61 0.04 6.13
N GLN A 64 -0.84 0.91 5.50
CA GLN A 64 -0.23 0.67 4.18
C GLN A 64 0.66 -0.57 4.18
N LYS A 65 1.49 -0.75 5.22
CA LYS A 65 2.34 -1.93 5.38
C LYS A 65 1.52 -3.21 5.52
N GLU A 66 0.39 -3.17 6.22
CA GLU A 66 -0.51 -4.32 6.33
C GLU A 66 -1.21 -4.64 5.00
N GLN A 67 -1.69 -3.62 4.29
CA GLN A 67 -2.30 -3.78 2.97
C GLN A 67 -1.33 -4.40 1.96
N LEU A 68 -0.06 -3.98 1.97
CA LEU A 68 0.98 -4.55 1.12
C LEU A 68 1.24 -6.03 1.45
N LYS A 69 1.33 -6.38 2.74
CA LYS A 69 1.45 -7.79 3.17
C LYS A 69 0.25 -8.63 2.73
N SER A 70 -0.96 -8.09 2.79
CA SER A 70 -2.17 -8.77 2.32
C SER A 70 -2.11 -9.04 0.81
N ARG A 71 -1.58 -8.11 0.03
CA ARG A 71 -1.37 -8.28 -1.42
C ARG A 71 -0.33 -9.37 -1.72
N GLU A 72 0.80 -9.37 -1.03
CA GLU A 72 1.85 -10.39 -1.18
C GLU A 72 1.34 -11.80 -0.82
N LYS A 73 0.56 -11.92 0.26
CA LYS A 73 -0.08 -13.19 0.65
C LYS A 73 -1.02 -13.71 -0.43
N LYS A 74 -1.75 -12.85 -1.15
CA LYS A 74 -2.63 -13.28 -2.26
C LYS A 74 -1.84 -13.87 -3.42
N THR A 75 -0.72 -13.25 -3.78
CA THR A 75 0.19 -13.78 -4.81
C THR A 75 0.78 -15.12 -4.38
N SER A 76 1.22 -15.22 -3.12
CA SER A 76 1.83 -16.43 -2.56
C SER A 76 0.86 -17.62 -2.44
N LYS A 77 -0.47 -17.42 -2.45
CA LYS A 77 -1.43 -18.54 -2.41
C LYS A 77 -1.31 -19.50 -3.60
N MET A 78 -0.87 -19.02 -4.77
CA MET A 78 -0.62 -19.88 -5.92
C MET A 78 0.63 -20.76 -5.68
N ASP A 79 1.71 -20.16 -5.18
CA ASP A 79 2.96 -20.86 -4.87
C ASP A 79 2.84 -21.80 -3.66
N GLN A 80 1.95 -21.47 -2.71
CA GLN A 80 1.72 -22.24 -1.49
C GLN A 80 0.82 -23.46 -1.70
N SER A 81 0.27 -23.66 -2.91
CA SER A 81 -0.54 -24.84 -3.23
C SER A 81 0.25 -26.15 -3.19
N GLY A 82 1.59 -26.09 -3.30
CA GLY A 82 2.47 -27.25 -3.31
C GLY A 82 2.31 -28.16 -4.54
N LEU A 83 1.49 -27.74 -5.50
CA LEU A 83 1.21 -28.43 -6.77
C LEU A 83 2.03 -27.76 -7.87
N SER A 84 2.49 -28.56 -8.83
CA SER A 84 3.08 -28.03 -10.05
C SER A 84 2.05 -27.27 -10.87
N GLN A 85 2.52 -26.40 -11.77
CA GLN A 85 1.65 -25.64 -12.67
C GLN A 85 0.74 -26.59 -13.49
N GLU A 86 1.27 -27.72 -13.97
CA GLU A 86 0.51 -28.70 -14.75
C GLU A 86 -0.62 -29.35 -13.93
N GLU A 87 -0.37 -29.70 -12.67
CA GLU A 87 -1.38 -30.27 -11.76
C GLU A 87 -2.49 -29.27 -11.42
N LEU A 88 -2.15 -27.99 -11.25
CA LEU A 88 -3.12 -26.93 -11.04
C LEU A 88 -4.03 -26.73 -12.26
N GLU A 89 -3.46 -26.75 -13.47
CA GLU A 89 -4.22 -26.63 -14.71
C GLU A 89 -5.15 -27.83 -14.93
N ALA A 90 -4.68 -29.05 -14.64
CA ALA A 90 -5.50 -30.25 -14.71
C ALA A 90 -6.70 -30.17 -13.76
N LYS A 91 -6.47 -29.75 -12.51
CA LYS A 91 -7.52 -29.59 -11.50
C LYS A 91 -8.50 -28.49 -11.87
N GLN A 92 -8.03 -27.38 -12.44
CA GLN A 92 -8.90 -26.31 -12.93
C GLN A 92 -9.80 -26.79 -14.08
N ARG A 93 -9.27 -27.58 -15.02
CA ARG A 93 -10.06 -28.16 -16.12
C ARG A 93 -11.12 -29.13 -15.61
N GLU A 94 -10.77 -30.00 -14.66
CA GLU A 94 -11.71 -30.92 -14.03
C GLU A 94 -12.87 -30.17 -13.35
N LEU A 95 -12.55 -29.14 -12.55
CA LEU A 95 -13.56 -28.31 -11.89
C LEU A 95 -14.51 -27.62 -12.88
N PHE A 96 -13.99 -27.13 -14.01
CA PHE A 96 -14.84 -26.55 -15.06
C PHE A 96 -15.75 -27.59 -15.71
N GLN A 97 -15.23 -28.78 -15.99
CA GLN A 97 -16.03 -29.86 -16.56
C GLN A 97 -17.16 -30.29 -15.62
N MET A 98 -16.84 -30.49 -14.32
CA MET A 98 -17.86 -30.79 -13.31
C MET A 98 -18.93 -29.70 -13.19
N ALA A 99 -18.55 -28.42 -13.33
CA ALA A 99 -19.50 -27.30 -13.33
C ALA A 99 -20.41 -27.32 -14.57
N THR A 100 -19.86 -27.62 -15.77
CA THR A 100 -20.63 -27.80 -17.00
C THR A 100 -21.61 -28.97 -16.88
N ASP A 101 -21.16 -30.11 -16.37
CA ASP A 101 -22.00 -31.29 -16.20
C ASP A 101 -23.16 -31.02 -15.22
N LYS A 102 -22.89 -30.34 -14.10
CA LYS A 102 -23.93 -29.92 -13.15
C LYS A 102 -24.92 -28.92 -13.76
N TYR A 103 -24.46 -27.99 -14.58
CA TYR A 103 -25.34 -27.02 -15.26
C TYR A 103 -26.24 -27.70 -16.30
N ASN A 104 -25.70 -28.68 -17.04
CA ASN A 104 -26.47 -29.47 -18.00
C ASN A 104 -27.42 -30.47 -17.34
N GLN A 105 -27.15 -30.87 -16.10
CA GLN A 105 -28.06 -31.66 -15.24
C GLN A 105 -29.05 -30.78 -14.48
N GLY A 106 -29.68 -29.79 -15.13
CA GLY A 106 -30.65 -28.84 -14.53
C GLY A 106 -31.65 -29.50 -13.56
N PRO A 107 -32.24 -28.73 -12.62
CA PRO A 107 -32.89 -29.28 -11.43
C PRO A 107 -33.91 -30.35 -11.82
N ALA A 108 -33.78 -31.53 -11.23
CA ALA A 108 -34.89 -32.47 -11.20
C ALA A 108 -36.09 -31.73 -10.60
N GLU A 109 -37.21 -31.77 -11.31
CA GLU A 109 -38.49 -31.10 -11.04
C GLU A 109 -38.88 -30.97 -9.56
#